data_AF-A0A7G4A3X8-F1
#
_entry.id   AF-A0A7G4A3X8-F1
#
_cell.length_a   1.000
_cell.length_b   1.000
_cell.length_c   1.000
_cell.angle_alpha   90.00
_cell.angle_beta   90.00
_cell.angle_gamma   90.00
#
_symmetry.space_group_name_H-M   'P 1'
#
loop_
_entity.id
_entity.type
_entity.pdbx_description
1 polymer ?
#
loop_
_entity_poly.entity_id
_entity_poly.type
_entity_poly.pdbx_seq_one_letter_code
_entity_poly.pdbx_strand_id
1 'polypeptide(L)'
;MKKWMVLATTSLMMMNAHADKSWCGYKDYFRLSDASHPGIYVVSGFSDQDVILQLIGPRSFEIRDSFACRSGYAHVTVAYDAENWCVLDIKDGPLMNHPTVSASCNGIRYIDTVYDGIGSYSYTINLD
;
A
#
# COMPACT_ATOMS: atom_id res chain seq x y z
N MET A 1 60.62 29.03 5.52
CA MET A 1 59.50 29.99 5.38
C MET A 1 58.45 29.31 4.49
N LYS A 2 57.41 28.66 5.04
CA LYS A 2 56.05 29.19 5.30
C LYS A 2 55.52 29.86 4.00
N LYS A 3 54.60 29.27 3.24
CA LYS A 3 53.13 29.21 3.45
C LYS A 3 52.57 28.34 2.29
N TRP A 4 51.99 27.16 2.48
CA TRP A 4 50.55 26.91 2.73
C TRP A 4 49.63 27.90 2.01
N MET A 5 49.30 27.63 0.75
CA MET A 5 48.21 28.28 0.04
C MET A 5 47.87 27.48 -1.23
N VAL A 6 46.99 26.47 -1.10
CA VAL A 6 45.91 26.19 -2.07
C VAL A 6 44.82 25.43 -1.29
N LEU A 7 44.00 26.16 -0.56
CA LEU A 7 42.77 25.69 0.08
C LEU A 7 41.69 26.70 -0.30
N ALA A 8 41.17 26.62 -1.54
CA ALA A 8 40.09 27.52 -1.99
C ALA A 8 39.36 27.05 -3.27
N THR A 9 39.18 25.75 -3.48
CA THR A 9 38.30 25.25 -4.57
C THR A 9 37.43 24.07 -4.15
N THR A 10 37.09 23.98 -2.87
CA THR A 10 35.99 23.13 -2.37
C THR A 10 34.74 23.96 -2.11
N SER A 11 34.41 24.84 -3.05
CA SER A 11 33.19 25.64 -2.99
C SER A 11 32.16 25.02 -3.92
N LEU A 12 31.21 24.32 -3.31
CA LEU A 12 29.88 24.05 -3.85
C LEU A 12 29.84 23.15 -5.09
N MET A 13 30.20 21.88 -4.92
CA MET A 13 29.29 20.86 -5.44
C MET A 13 28.08 20.81 -4.50
N MET A 14 27.17 21.79 -4.65
CA MET A 14 25.77 21.54 -4.32
C MET A 14 25.33 20.47 -5.30
N MET A 15 25.58 19.21 -4.93
CA MET A 15 24.81 18.12 -5.47
C MET A 15 23.37 18.52 -5.17
N ASN A 16 22.63 18.88 -6.21
CA ASN A 16 21.20 18.66 -6.22
C ASN A 16 21.05 17.14 -6.10
N ALA A 17 21.26 16.61 -4.90
CA ALA A 17 20.64 15.39 -4.47
C ALA A 17 19.16 15.75 -4.36
N HIS A 18 18.52 15.88 -5.53
CA HIS A 18 17.13 15.48 -5.63
C HIS A 18 17.14 14.08 -5.03
N ALA A 19 16.61 13.95 -3.81
CA ALA A 19 16.41 12.65 -3.20
C ALA A 19 15.82 11.75 -4.29
N ASP A 20 16.55 10.70 -4.61
CA ASP A 20 16.21 9.79 -5.68
C ASP A 20 14.75 9.34 -5.44
N LYS A 21 13.87 9.63 -6.39
CA LYS A 21 12.43 9.30 -6.34
C LYS A 21 12.18 7.79 -6.42
N SER A 22 13.19 6.95 -6.21
CA SER A 22 13.11 5.51 -6.46
C SER A 22 12.39 4.70 -5.37
N TRP A 23 11.98 5.32 -4.25
CA TRP A 23 11.31 4.63 -3.14
C TRP A 23 9.83 4.99 -2.97
N CYS A 24 9.29 5.91 -3.76
CA CYS A 24 7.91 6.37 -3.61
C CYS A 24 7.13 6.06 -4.89
N GLY A 25 5.93 5.51 -4.74
CA GLY A 25 5.06 5.15 -5.87
C GLY A 25 5.02 3.64 -6.12
N TYR A 26 5.32 2.84 -5.08
CA TYR A 26 5.01 1.42 -5.12
C TYR A 26 3.50 1.24 -5.22
N LYS A 27 3.14 0.10 -5.81
CA LYS A 27 1.76 -0.29 -6.04
C LYS A 27 1.59 -1.68 -5.51
N ASP A 28 0.70 -1.81 -4.54
CA ASP A 28 0.33 -3.06 -3.93
C ASP A 28 -1.05 -3.46 -4.46
N TYR A 29 -1.11 -4.61 -5.12
CA TYR A 29 -2.32 -5.17 -5.70
C TYR A 29 -2.94 -6.18 -4.74
N PHE A 30 -4.24 -6.10 -4.53
CA PHE A 30 -4.97 -6.98 -3.64
C PHE A 30 -6.06 -7.71 -4.41
N ARG A 31 -6.18 -9.02 -4.18
CA ARG A 31 -7.29 -9.84 -4.63
C ARG A 31 -8.02 -10.49 -3.46
N LEU A 32 -9.33 -10.59 -3.57
CA LEU A 32 -10.18 -11.27 -2.60
C LEU A 32 -10.31 -12.75 -2.97
N SER A 33 -9.90 -13.62 -2.06
CA SER A 33 -10.10 -15.06 -2.12
C SER A 33 -11.09 -15.46 -1.03
N ASP A 34 -12.04 -16.31 -1.40
CA ASP A 34 -13.10 -16.73 -0.50
C ASP A 34 -13.46 -18.17 -0.83
N ALA A 35 -13.25 -19.05 0.14
CA ALA A 35 -13.44 -20.48 -0.03
C ALA A 35 -14.91 -20.89 0.16
N SER A 36 -15.68 -20.11 0.94
CA SER A 36 -17.03 -20.46 1.36
C SER A 36 -18.10 -19.84 0.49
N HIS A 37 -17.88 -18.62 -0.01
CA HIS A 37 -18.83 -17.91 -0.86
C HIS A 37 -18.15 -17.30 -2.10
N PRO A 38 -18.53 -17.73 -3.32
CA PRO A 38 -17.97 -17.17 -4.56
C PRO A 38 -18.40 -15.71 -4.81
N GLY A 39 -19.43 -15.24 -4.10
CA GLY A 39 -20.09 -13.95 -4.30
C GLY A 39 -19.45 -12.77 -3.57
N ILE A 40 -18.29 -12.90 -2.91
CA ILE A 40 -17.63 -11.73 -2.31
C ILE A 40 -17.32 -10.67 -3.36
N TYR A 41 -17.58 -9.41 -3.03
CA TYR A 41 -17.14 -8.28 -3.84
C TYR A 41 -16.81 -7.05 -3.01
N VAL A 42 -16.04 -6.13 -3.59
CA VAL A 42 -15.74 -4.82 -3.05
C VAL A 42 -16.96 -3.92 -3.22
N VAL A 43 -17.54 -3.50 -2.10
CA VAL A 43 -18.71 -2.61 -2.04
C VAL A 43 -18.27 -1.16 -2.17
N SER A 44 -17.23 -0.79 -1.42
CA SER A 44 -16.73 0.58 -1.35
C SER A 44 -15.27 0.62 -0.92
N GLY A 45 -14.62 1.73 -1.25
CA GLY A 45 -13.24 1.99 -0.87
C GLY A 45 -13.04 3.47 -0.53
N PHE A 46 -12.28 3.73 0.52
CA PHE A 46 -11.80 5.05 0.90
C PHE A 46 -10.32 4.98 1.22
N SER A 47 -9.57 6.04 0.96
CA SER A 47 -8.20 6.20 1.45
C SER A 47 -7.97 7.61 1.94
N ASP A 48 -6.98 7.77 2.82
CA ASP A 48 -6.48 9.09 3.16
C ASP A 48 -5.70 9.72 1.99
N GLN A 49 -5.11 10.90 2.21
CA GLN A 49 -4.34 11.62 1.20
C GLN A 49 -2.92 11.06 0.98
N ASP A 50 -2.46 10.19 1.88
CA ASP A 50 -1.09 9.67 1.88
C ASP A 50 -0.96 8.41 1.01
N VAL A 51 -2.06 7.70 0.77
CA VAL A 51 -2.17 6.60 -0.21
C VAL A 51 -3.35 6.77 -1.16
N ILE A 52 -3.24 6.19 -2.36
CA ILE A 52 -4.25 6.27 -3.42
C ILE A 52 -4.85 4.88 -3.61
N LEU A 53 -6.11 4.71 -3.22
CA LEU A 53 -6.88 3.50 -3.48
C LEU A 53 -7.55 3.56 -4.86
N GLN A 54 -7.38 2.51 -5.66
CA GLN A 54 -8.08 2.34 -6.92
C GLN A 54 -8.76 0.96 -6.97
N LEU A 55 -10.07 0.95 -7.17
CA LEU A 55 -10.83 -0.29 -7.37
C LEU A 55 -10.65 -0.77 -8.81
N ILE A 56 -10.26 -2.04 -8.99
CA ILE A 56 -9.93 -2.61 -10.31
C ILE A 56 -11.03 -3.52 -10.82
N GLY A 57 -11.64 -4.28 -9.93
CA GLY A 57 -12.77 -5.13 -10.27
C GLY A 57 -13.56 -5.54 -9.03
N PRO A 58 -14.57 -6.40 -9.19
CA PRO A 58 -15.42 -6.82 -8.08
C PRO A 58 -14.63 -7.47 -6.95
N ARG A 59 -13.51 -8.15 -7.25
CA ARG A 59 -12.71 -8.87 -6.26
C ARG A 59 -11.26 -8.38 -6.18
N SER A 60 -10.99 -7.16 -6.66
CA SER A 60 -9.63 -6.64 -6.63
C SER A 60 -9.56 -5.12 -6.63
N PHE A 61 -8.50 -4.65 -5.99
CA PHE A 61 -8.16 -3.24 -5.88
C PHE A 61 -6.65 -3.11 -5.77
N GLU A 62 -6.16 -1.89 -5.86
CA GLU A 62 -4.77 -1.55 -5.68
C GLU A 62 -4.63 -0.33 -4.78
N ILE A 63 -3.53 -0.30 -4.04
CA ILE A 63 -3.11 0.86 -3.27
C ILE A 63 -1.79 1.32 -3.88
N ARG A 64 -1.65 2.64 -4.07
CA ARG A 64 -0.41 3.26 -4.52
C ARG A 64 0.02 4.30 -3.50
N ASP A 65 1.32 4.44 -3.29
CA ASP A 65 1.82 5.57 -2.53
C ASP A 65 1.46 6.89 -3.21
N SER A 66 1.09 7.89 -2.41
CA SER A 66 0.96 9.25 -2.91
C SER A 66 2.33 9.88 -3.19
N PHE A 67 2.31 11.01 -3.90
CA PHE A 67 3.49 11.85 -4.09
C PHE A 67 4.03 12.45 -2.78
N ALA A 68 3.26 12.42 -1.69
CA ALA A 68 3.71 12.88 -0.38
C ALA A 68 4.70 11.89 0.28
N CYS A 69 4.77 10.65 -0.21
CA CYS A 69 5.69 9.61 0.25
C CYS A 69 5.61 9.38 1.77
N ARG A 70 4.39 9.14 2.26
CA ARG A 70 4.08 8.88 3.66
C ARG A 70 3.26 7.61 3.78
N SER A 71 3.33 6.98 4.94
CA SER A 71 2.40 5.88 5.25
C SER A 71 1.00 6.43 5.47
N GLY A 72 0.02 5.75 4.91
CA GLY A 72 -1.39 6.08 5.02
C GLY A 72 -2.25 4.84 5.23
N TYR A 73 -3.55 5.06 5.18
CA TYR A 73 -4.58 4.06 5.40
C TYR A 73 -5.58 4.05 4.25
N ALA A 74 -5.95 2.84 3.84
CA ALA A 74 -7.11 2.58 3.00
C ALA A 74 -8.11 1.71 3.77
N HIS A 75 -9.39 1.99 3.57
CA HIS A 75 -10.51 1.26 4.12
C HIS A 75 -11.31 0.68 2.96
N VAL A 76 -11.36 -0.65 2.87
CA VAL A 76 -12.07 -1.36 1.79
C VAL A 76 -13.17 -2.21 2.39
N THR A 77 -14.42 -1.90 2.05
CA THR A 77 -15.56 -2.71 2.47
C THR A 77 -15.82 -3.79 1.43
N VAL A 78 -15.87 -5.04 1.89
CA VAL A 78 -16.20 -6.22 1.08
C VAL A 78 -17.43 -6.91 1.66
N ALA A 79 -18.27 -7.50 0.82
CA ALA A 79 -19.51 -8.13 1.28
C ALA A 79 -20.03 -9.19 0.31
N TYR A 80 -20.92 -10.05 0.82
CA TYR A 80 -21.83 -10.87 0.00
C TYR A 80 -23.17 -10.15 -0.20
N ASP A 81 -23.68 -9.54 0.88
CA ASP A 81 -24.98 -8.89 1.00
C ASP A 81 -24.94 -7.83 2.13
N ALA A 82 -26.08 -7.34 2.60
CA ALA A 82 -26.14 -6.29 3.62
C ALA A 82 -25.79 -6.79 5.03
N GLU A 83 -25.93 -8.09 5.28
CA GLU A 83 -25.75 -8.73 6.57
C GLU A 83 -24.34 -9.33 6.72
N ASN A 84 -23.68 -9.67 5.62
CA ASN A 84 -22.38 -10.33 5.60
C ASN A 84 -21.33 -9.43 4.93
N TRP A 85 -20.47 -8.81 5.75
CA TRP A 85 -19.47 -7.86 5.30
C TRP A 85 -18.19 -7.86 6.17
N CYS A 86 -17.09 -7.38 5.60
CA CYS A 86 -15.86 -7.01 6.30
C CYS A 86 -15.40 -5.63 5.86
N VAL A 87 -14.98 -4.79 6.79
CA VAL A 87 -14.18 -3.59 6.52
C VAL A 87 -12.72 -3.96 6.72
N LEU A 88 -11.93 -3.85 5.66
CA LEU A 88 -10.50 -4.10 5.62
C LEU A 88 -9.77 -2.78 5.83
N ASP A 89 -9.06 -2.66 6.95
CA ASP A 89 -8.19 -1.54 7.27
C ASP A 89 -6.77 -1.89 6.83
N ILE A 90 -6.29 -1.21 5.81
CA ILE A 90 -5.02 -1.50 5.15
C ILE A 90 -4.09 -0.33 5.37
N LYS A 91 -3.00 -0.59 6.10
CA LYS A 91 -1.93 0.37 6.28
C LYS A 91 -0.84 0.08 5.26
N ASP A 92 -0.46 1.11 4.51
CA ASP A 92 0.57 1.00 3.49
C ASP A 92 1.46 2.23 3.42
N GLY A 93 2.60 2.14 2.76
CA GLY A 93 3.46 3.28 2.49
C GLY A 93 4.88 2.93 2.02
N PRO A 94 5.65 3.94 1.57
CA PRO A 94 6.91 3.76 0.87
C PRO A 94 8.08 3.21 1.72
N LEU A 95 7.93 3.23 3.04
CA LEU A 95 8.92 2.67 3.98
C LEU A 95 8.48 1.32 4.57
N MET A 96 7.34 0.80 4.11
CA MET A 96 6.82 -0.50 4.49
C MET A 96 7.19 -1.51 3.41
N ASN A 97 7.83 -2.62 3.80
CA ASN A 97 8.15 -3.69 2.85
C ASN A 97 6.88 -4.42 2.37
N HIS A 98 5.89 -4.51 3.25
CA HIS A 98 4.59 -5.10 2.98
C HIS A 98 3.50 -4.31 3.73
N PRO A 99 2.31 -4.16 3.12
CA PRO A 99 1.15 -3.59 3.76
C PRO A 99 0.70 -4.46 4.93
N THR A 100 0.04 -3.85 5.90
CA THR A 100 -0.58 -4.54 7.02
C THR A 100 -2.09 -4.45 6.90
N VAL A 101 -2.78 -5.58 7.00
CA VAL A 101 -4.23 -5.67 6.90
C VAL A 101 -4.83 -6.10 8.23
N SER A 102 -5.78 -5.33 8.73
CA SER A 102 -6.71 -5.74 9.78
C SER A 102 -8.14 -5.71 9.26
N ALA A 103 -9.04 -6.46 9.89
CA ALA A 103 -10.42 -6.54 9.43
C ALA A 103 -11.40 -6.48 10.60
N SER A 104 -12.50 -5.76 10.39
CA SER A 104 -13.69 -5.77 11.24
C SER A 104 -14.84 -6.36 10.45
N CYS A 105 -15.39 -7.48 10.90
CA CYS A 105 -16.34 -8.26 10.11
C CYS A 105 -17.64 -8.56 10.84
N ASN A 106 -18.70 -8.75 10.06
CA ASN A 106 -19.99 -9.27 10.47
C ASN A 106 -20.41 -10.37 9.48
N GLY A 107 -20.66 -11.59 9.96
CA GLY A 107 -21.08 -12.71 9.11
C GLY A 107 -19.99 -13.32 8.20
N ILE A 108 -18.93 -12.58 7.91
CA ILE A 108 -17.72 -13.03 7.20
C ILE A 108 -16.56 -13.11 8.19
N ARG A 109 -15.59 -13.99 7.94
CA ARG A 109 -14.37 -14.12 8.72
C ARG A 109 -13.15 -13.80 7.87
N TYR A 110 -12.36 -12.83 8.31
CA TYR A 110 -11.01 -12.63 7.81
C TYR A 110 -10.07 -13.72 8.34
N ILE A 111 -9.33 -14.36 7.44
CA ILE A 111 -8.39 -15.43 7.76
C ILE A 111 -6.97 -14.86 7.83
N ASP A 112 -6.46 -14.39 6.69
CA ASP A 112 -5.13 -13.83 6.56
C ASP A 112 -4.97 -13.02 5.26
N THR A 113 -3.81 -12.38 5.15
CA THR A 113 -3.34 -11.77 3.91
C THR A 113 -2.00 -12.41 3.55
N VAL A 114 -1.92 -12.98 2.35
CA VAL A 114 -0.75 -13.71 1.87
C VAL A 114 -0.09 -12.94 0.74
N TYR A 115 1.23 -12.82 0.78
CA TYR A 115 2.02 -12.27 -0.32
C TYR A 115 2.20 -13.31 -1.43
N ASP A 116 1.75 -12.99 -2.64
CA ASP A 116 1.62 -13.94 -3.75
C ASP A 116 2.95 -14.25 -4.46
N GLY A 117 4.04 -13.52 -4.21
CA GLY A 117 5.36 -13.88 -4.72
C GLY A 117 6.34 -12.73 -4.85
N ILE A 118 7.63 -13.07 -4.85
CA ILE A 118 8.77 -12.14 -4.82
C ILE A 118 8.70 -11.14 -5.99
N GLY A 119 8.69 -9.84 -5.65
CA GLY A 119 8.72 -8.72 -6.61
C GLY A 119 7.38 -8.39 -7.26
N SER A 120 6.30 -9.10 -6.93
CA SER A 120 4.98 -8.89 -7.54
C SER A 120 4.12 -7.82 -6.85
N TYR A 121 4.46 -7.44 -5.60
CA TYR A 121 3.65 -6.58 -4.73
C TYR A 121 2.16 -6.93 -4.80
N SER A 122 1.86 -8.23 -4.86
CA SER A 122 0.52 -8.77 -5.01
C SER A 122 0.17 -9.58 -3.76
N TYR A 123 -1.06 -9.40 -3.28
CA TYR A 123 -1.54 -10.01 -2.05
C TYR A 123 -2.91 -10.64 -2.26
N THR A 124 -3.09 -11.79 -1.64
CA THR A 124 -4.38 -12.45 -1.52
C THR A 124 -4.92 -12.22 -0.12
N ILE A 125 -6.10 -11.62 -0.02
CA ILE A 125 -6.87 -11.52 1.22
C ILE A 125 -7.81 -12.72 1.26
N ASN A 126 -7.63 -13.62 2.22
CA ASN A 126 -8.46 -14.80 2.38
C ASN A 126 -9.59 -14.54 3.38
N LEU A 127 -10.81 -14.85 2.94
CA LEU A 127 -12.07 -14.69 3.66
C LEU A 127 -12.81 -16.04 3.71
N ASP A 128 -13.72 -16.17 4.68
CA ASP A 128 -14.57 -17.35 4.92
C ASP A 128 -15.95 -16.95 5.46
#